data_AF-A0A919VRP6-F1
#
_entry.id   AF-A0A919VRP6-F1
#
_cell.length_a   1.000
_cell.length_b   1.000
_cell.length_c   1.000
_cell.angle_alpha   90.00
_cell.angle_beta   90.00
_cell.angle_gamma   90.00
#
_symmetry.space_group_name_H-M   'P 1'
#
loop_
_entity.id
_entity.type
_entity.pdbx_description
1 polymer ?
#
loop_
_entity_poly.entity_id
_entity_poly.type
_entity_poly.pdbx_seq_one_letter_code
_entity_poly.pdbx_strand_id
1 'polypeptide(L)'
;MLTYAYVGPADLPAGPPGHAVPTPAAFARWASRADLSEPFTYVVTLDGTLRLAPRRSEHVACASGERVLAAGEILFVRSEPGWTAPEVTNQSTGYCPAPSCWPAVAAALTRAGLNHPGHFTTEFIFRHCATCGELTVVKDDDYYCYNCETPLPA
;
A
#
# COMPACT_ATOMS: atom_id res chain seq x y z
N MET A 1 -15.71 2.69 -6.19
CA MET A 1 -14.31 2.50 -5.75
C MET A 1 -14.37 1.86 -4.37
N LEU A 2 -13.70 0.71 -4.17
CA LEU A 2 -13.69 0.06 -2.86
C LEU A 2 -12.84 0.89 -1.88
N THR A 3 -13.18 0.82 -0.59
CA THR A 3 -12.40 1.42 0.48
C THR A 3 -12.06 0.34 1.50
N TYR A 4 -10.86 0.41 2.06
CA TYR A 4 -10.33 -0.57 3.00
C TYR A 4 -10.28 0.05 4.39
N ALA A 5 -10.87 -0.63 5.37
CA ALA A 5 -10.70 -0.30 6.79
C ALA A 5 -9.47 -1.03 7.32
N TYR A 6 -8.91 -0.49 8.40
CA TYR A 6 -7.93 -1.21 9.18
C TYR A 6 -8.58 -2.43 9.85
N VAL A 7 -7.94 -3.59 9.74
CA VAL A 7 -8.39 -4.88 10.29
C VAL A 7 -7.42 -5.47 11.31
N GLY A 8 -6.38 -4.72 11.68
CA GLY A 8 -5.45 -5.12 12.74
C GLY A 8 -6.02 -4.90 14.15
N PRO A 9 -5.17 -5.02 15.19
CA PRO A 9 -5.57 -4.84 16.58
C PRO A 9 -6.24 -3.49 16.85
N ALA A 10 -7.22 -3.44 17.77
CA ALA A 10 -7.95 -2.20 18.06
C ALA A 10 -7.04 -1.05 18.57
N ASP A 11 -5.96 -1.40 19.25
CA ASP A 11 -4.95 -0.44 19.69
C ASP A 11 -4.11 0.01 18.49
N LEU A 12 -4.36 1.23 18.02
CA LEU A 12 -3.64 1.78 16.88
C LEU A 12 -2.17 2.00 17.25
N PRO A 13 -1.23 1.53 16.44
CA PRO A 13 0.18 1.82 16.64
C PRO A 13 0.41 3.34 16.58
N ALA A 14 1.15 3.85 17.57
CA ALA A 14 1.53 5.24 17.63
C ALA A 14 2.50 5.59 16.50
N GLY A 15 2.32 6.75 15.86
CA GLY A 15 3.24 7.23 14.84
C GLY A 15 2.73 8.50 14.16
N PRO A 16 3.61 9.30 13.54
CA PRO A 16 3.19 10.45 12.77
C PRO A 16 2.46 10.00 11.49
N PRO A 17 1.52 10.82 10.99
CA PRO A 17 0.89 10.57 9.71
C PRO A 17 1.91 10.63 8.57
N GLY A 18 1.64 9.90 7.49
CA GLY A 18 2.47 9.92 6.30
C GLY A 18 2.49 11.30 5.64
N HIS A 19 3.61 11.63 4.99
CA HIS A 19 3.80 12.87 4.25
C HIS A 19 2.93 12.87 3.00
N ALA A 20 2.03 13.84 2.88
CA ALA A 20 1.15 13.99 1.72
C ALA A 20 1.92 14.52 0.51
N VAL A 21 1.77 13.85 -0.64
CA VAL A 21 2.37 14.23 -1.93
C VAL A 21 1.28 14.40 -3.01
N PRO A 22 0.48 15.48 -2.94
CA PRO A 22 -0.65 15.68 -3.87
C PRO A 22 -0.22 16.14 -5.27
N THR A 23 1.04 16.53 -5.45
CA THR A 23 1.54 17.15 -6.69
C THR A 23 3.00 16.75 -6.97
N PRO A 24 3.50 16.93 -8.21
CA PRO A 24 4.89 16.67 -8.54
C PRO A 24 5.88 17.51 -7.73
N ALA A 25 5.55 18.78 -7.45
CA ALA A 25 6.38 19.66 -6.64
C ALA A 25 6.43 19.21 -5.16
N ALA A 26 5.32 18.69 -4.63
CA ALA A 26 5.29 18.13 -3.28
C ALA A 26 6.16 16.87 -3.19
N PHE A 27 6.06 15.98 -4.17
CA PHE A 27 6.91 14.80 -4.25
C PHE A 27 8.39 15.18 -4.35
N ALA A 28 8.77 16.08 -5.25
CA ALA A 28 10.18 16.49 -5.43
C ALA A 28 10.80 17.06 -4.15
N ARG A 29 10.03 17.87 -3.40
CA ARG A 29 10.46 18.43 -2.10
C ARG A 29 10.63 17.35 -1.03
N TRP A 30 9.76 16.35 -1.02
CA TRP A 30 9.86 15.21 -0.11
C TRP A 30 11.09 14.35 -0.48
N ALA A 31 11.23 13.98 -1.75
CA ALA A 31 12.32 13.14 -2.26
C ALA A 31 13.70 13.78 -2.07
N SER A 32 13.82 15.12 -2.04
CA SER A 32 15.09 15.79 -1.78
C SER A 32 15.63 15.62 -0.35
N ARG A 33 14.82 15.06 0.56
CA ARG A 33 15.16 14.86 1.98
C ARG A 33 15.07 13.40 2.42
N ALA A 34 14.43 12.57 1.62
CA ALA A 34 14.21 11.16 1.93
C ALA A 34 15.44 10.32 1.57
N ASP A 35 15.70 9.27 2.34
CA ASP A 35 16.65 8.22 1.95
C ASP A 35 15.94 7.24 1.02
N LEU A 36 16.28 7.28 -0.26
CA LEU A 36 15.63 6.50 -1.32
C LEU A 36 16.26 5.12 -1.53
N SER A 37 17.13 4.67 -0.62
CA SER A 37 17.80 3.37 -0.72
C SER A 37 16.90 2.17 -0.38
N GLU A 38 15.77 2.40 0.28
CA GLU A 38 14.78 1.36 0.63
C GLU A 38 13.35 1.73 0.19
N PRO A 39 12.45 0.75 0.07
CA PRO A 39 11.04 1.01 -0.20
C PRO A 39 10.36 1.77 0.95
N PHE A 40 9.30 2.51 0.63
CA PHE A 40 8.48 3.28 1.56
C PHE A 40 7.12 2.63 1.77
N THR A 41 6.59 2.79 2.98
CA THR A 41 5.19 2.52 3.27
C THR A 41 4.34 3.61 2.63
N TYR A 42 3.31 3.24 1.86
CA TYR A 42 2.38 4.20 1.29
C TYR A 42 0.93 3.86 1.60
N VAL A 43 0.10 4.90 1.59
CA VAL A 43 -1.36 4.77 1.47
C VAL A 43 -1.89 5.77 0.45
N VAL A 44 -3.03 5.42 -0.16
CA VAL A 44 -3.83 6.36 -0.97
C VAL A 44 -5.06 6.70 -0.15
N THR A 45 -5.20 7.95 0.24
CA THR A 45 -6.35 8.44 1.03
C THR A 45 -7.62 8.52 0.19
N LEU A 46 -8.77 8.73 0.84
CA LEU A 46 -10.08 8.77 0.17
C LEU A 46 -10.24 9.90 -0.87
N ASP A 47 -9.50 10.99 -0.74
CA ASP A 47 -9.39 12.07 -1.72
C ASP A 47 -8.40 11.76 -2.85
N GLY A 48 -7.76 10.58 -2.83
CA GLY A 48 -6.74 10.15 -3.79
C GLY A 48 -5.34 10.68 -3.49
N THR A 49 -5.09 11.34 -2.37
CA THR A 49 -3.73 11.79 -2.05
C THR A 49 -2.82 10.61 -1.71
N LEU A 50 -1.64 10.56 -2.32
CA LEU A 50 -0.58 9.62 -1.91
C LEU A 50 0.07 10.15 -0.63
N ARG A 51 0.19 9.28 0.38
CA ARG A 51 0.95 9.55 1.60
C ARG A 51 2.10 8.57 1.72
N LEU A 52 3.26 9.07 2.14
CA LEU A 52 4.51 8.30 2.23
C LEU A 52 5.07 8.34 3.64
N ALA A 53 5.52 7.20 4.14
CA ALA A 53 6.23 7.05 5.40
C ALA A 53 7.46 6.16 5.20
N PRO A 54 8.51 6.28 6.06
CA PRO A 54 9.66 5.39 6.00
C PRO A 54 9.27 3.91 6.04
N ARG A 55 10.13 3.03 5.51
CA ARG A 55 9.90 1.58 5.57
C ARG A 55 9.61 1.11 6.98
N ARG A 56 8.73 0.10 7.12
CA ARG A 56 8.30 -0.47 8.41
C ARG A 56 7.48 0.49 9.27
N SER A 57 7.05 1.62 8.72
CA SER A 57 5.97 2.39 9.35
C SER A 57 4.67 1.60 9.22
N GLU A 58 3.82 1.66 10.22
CA GLU A 58 2.51 1.04 10.16
C GLU A 58 1.63 1.80 9.15
N HIS A 59 0.98 1.08 8.22
CA HIS A 59 0.09 1.71 7.23
C HIS A 59 -1.02 2.53 7.90
N VAL A 60 -1.51 2.08 9.05
CA VAL A 60 -2.58 2.77 9.78
C VAL A 60 -2.11 4.08 10.40
N ALA A 61 -0.87 4.14 10.89
CA ALA A 61 -0.27 5.41 11.29
C ALA A 61 -0.08 6.33 10.06
N CYS A 62 0.41 5.80 8.94
CA CYS A 62 0.55 6.53 7.67
C CYS A 62 -0.79 7.13 7.20
N ALA A 63 -1.88 6.39 7.36
CA ALA A 63 -3.26 6.79 7.06
C ALA A 63 -3.93 7.68 8.13
N SER A 64 -3.26 7.97 9.25
CA SER A 64 -3.87 8.67 10.40
C SER A 64 -5.08 7.93 11.00
N GLY A 65 -5.12 6.59 10.92
CA GLY A 65 -6.24 5.77 11.38
C GLY A 65 -7.42 5.68 10.40
N GLU A 66 -7.37 6.40 9.28
CA GLU A 66 -8.50 6.50 8.35
C GLU A 66 -8.63 5.31 7.40
N ARG A 67 -9.79 5.20 6.75
CA ARG A 67 -9.96 4.29 5.60
C ARG A 67 -9.10 4.74 4.43
N VAL A 68 -8.67 3.78 3.62
CA VAL A 68 -7.80 4.03 2.45
C VAL A 68 -8.40 3.45 1.17
N LEU A 69 -7.97 3.97 0.03
CA LEU A 69 -8.24 3.41 -1.29
C LEU A 69 -7.22 2.32 -1.67
N ALA A 70 -5.99 2.41 -1.12
CA ALA A 70 -4.93 1.43 -1.28
C ALA A 70 -3.89 1.62 -0.17
N ALA A 71 -3.12 0.57 0.10
CA ALA A 71 -1.97 0.57 1.01
C ALA A 71 -0.94 -0.45 0.54
N GLY A 72 0.34 -0.20 0.78
CA GLY A 72 1.40 -1.14 0.42
C GLY A 72 2.80 -0.56 0.57
N GLU A 73 3.73 -1.10 -0.20
CA GLU A 73 5.13 -0.68 -0.23
C GLU A 73 5.51 -0.18 -1.64
N ILE A 74 6.37 0.82 -1.72
CA ILE A 74 6.75 1.48 -2.97
C ILE A 74 8.21 1.93 -2.98
N LEU A 75 8.95 1.62 -4.04
CA LEU A 75 10.30 2.13 -4.27
C LEU A 75 10.25 3.33 -5.21
N PHE A 76 11.19 4.27 -5.09
CA PHE A 76 11.36 5.38 -6.03
C PHE A 76 12.77 5.43 -6.57
N VAL A 77 12.90 5.58 -7.89
CA VAL A 77 14.17 5.85 -8.55
C VAL A 77 14.06 7.09 -9.41
N ARG A 78 15.17 7.82 -9.52
CA ARG A 78 15.27 8.91 -10.47
C ARG A 78 15.50 8.34 -11.87
N SER A 79 14.70 8.76 -12.85
CA SER A 79 14.81 8.35 -14.25
C SER A 79 14.65 9.57 -15.13
N GLU A 80 15.53 9.86 -16.09
CA GLU A 80 15.33 11.04 -16.94
C GLU A 80 14.12 10.84 -17.88
N PRO A 81 13.18 11.82 -18.01
CA PRO A 81 13.11 13.13 -17.36
C PRO A 81 12.10 13.14 -16.17
N GLY A 82 12.47 12.65 -14.99
CA GLY A 82 11.58 12.61 -13.82
C GLY A 82 11.87 11.53 -12.77
N TRP A 83 10.80 10.99 -12.22
CA TRP A 83 10.80 9.98 -11.16
C TRP A 83 9.92 8.80 -11.57
N THR A 84 10.35 7.61 -11.18
CA THR A 84 9.64 6.37 -11.45
C THR A 84 9.43 5.63 -10.13
N ALA A 85 8.28 4.99 -10.00
CA ALA A 85 8.01 3.97 -9.00
C ALA A 85 8.17 2.58 -9.63
N PRO A 86 9.40 2.04 -9.69
CA PRO A 86 9.68 0.80 -10.43
C PRO A 86 9.12 -0.42 -9.71
N GLU A 87 8.96 -0.36 -8.39
CA GLU A 87 8.41 -1.41 -7.56
C GLU A 87 7.25 -0.85 -6.75
N VAL A 88 6.08 -1.50 -6.88
CA VAL A 88 4.87 -1.12 -6.16
C VAL A 88 4.14 -2.40 -5.79
N THR A 89 3.82 -2.57 -4.51
CA THR A 89 3.03 -3.71 -4.02
C THR A 89 1.77 -3.21 -3.31
N ASN A 90 0.82 -4.12 -3.11
CA ASN A 90 -0.34 -3.92 -2.23
C ASN A 90 -0.14 -4.60 -0.86
N GLN A 91 1.12 -4.78 -0.44
CA GLN A 91 1.48 -5.49 0.78
C GLN A 91 1.11 -4.68 2.03
N SER A 92 -0.09 -4.89 2.56
CA SER A 92 -0.51 -4.34 3.84
C SER A 92 -1.38 -5.35 4.57
N THR A 93 -0.85 -5.98 5.61
CA THR A 93 -1.61 -6.90 6.48
C THR A 93 -2.65 -6.17 7.32
N GLY A 94 -2.44 -4.87 7.59
CA GLY A 94 -3.37 -4.03 8.32
C GLY A 94 -4.61 -3.60 7.54
N TYR A 95 -4.52 -3.44 6.21
CA TYR A 95 -5.65 -3.02 5.36
C TYR A 95 -6.12 -4.07 4.35
N CYS A 96 -5.28 -5.07 4.05
CA CYS A 96 -5.55 -6.15 3.11
C CYS A 96 -6.14 -5.70 1.75
N PRO A 97 -5.56 -4.69 1.07
CA PRO A 97 -6.14 -4.20 -0.17
C PRO A 97 -6.07 -5.25 -1.29
N ALA A 98 -7.15 -5.40 -2.04
CA ALA A 98 -7.20 -6.33 -3.18
C ALA A 98 -6.42 -5.77 -4.39
N PRO A 99 -5.91 -6.61 -5.31
CA PRO A 99 -5.24 -6.15 -6.54
C PRO A 99 -6.07 -5.15 -7.37
N SER A 100 -7.40 -5.25 -7.29
CA SER A 100 -8.34 -4.31 -7.93
C SER A 100 -8.25 -2.86 -7.41
N CYS A 101 -7.48 -2.59 -6.36
CA CYS A 101 -7.18 -1.24 -5.90
C CYS A 101 -6.15 -0.51 -6.77
N TRP A 102 -5.44 -1.20 -7.67
CA TRP A 102 -4.39 -0.61 -8.51
C TRP A 102 -4.78 0.71 -9.21
N PRO A 103 -5.99 0.89 -9.79
CA PRO A 103 -6.37 2.16 -10.41
C PRO A 103 -6.28 3.36 -9.46
N ALA A 104 -6.51 3.16 -8.16
CA ALA A 104 -6.33 4.20 -7.14
C ALA A 104 -4.87 4.64 -7.03
N VAL A 105 -3.98 3.64 -7.01
CA VAL A 105 -2.52 3.82 -6.91
C VAL A 105 -1.99 4.52 -8.16
N ALA A 106 -2.34 4.01 -9.35
CA ALA A 106 -1.95 4.61 -10.62
C ALA A 106 -2.38 6.09 -10.71
N ALA A 107 -3.63 6.40 -10.33
CA ALA A 107 -4.12 7.77 -10.34
C ALA A 107 -3.37 8.67 -9.35
N ALA A 108 -3.01 8.16 -8.16
CA ALA A 108 -2.27 8.91 -7.16
C ALA A 108 -0.81 9.16 -7.60
N LEU A 109 -0.16 8.15 -8.19
CA LEU A 109 1.18 8.27 -8.77
C LEU A 109 1.19 9.26 -9.94
N THR A 110 0.20 9.19 -10.82
CA THR A 110 0.04 10.14 -11.94
C THR A 110 -0.12 11.57 -11.43
N ARG A 111 -0.97 11.80 -10.41
CA ARG A 111 -1.11 13.13 -9.77
C ARG A 111 0.19 13.63 -9.16
N ALA A 112 0.99 12.74 -8.58
CA ALA A 112 2.31 13.05 -8.04
C ALA A 112 3.42 13.18 -9.11
N GLY A 113 3.10 13.01 -10.41
CA GLY A 113 4.08 13.11 -11.49
C GLY A 113 5.07 11.94 -11.55
N LEU A 114 4.64 10.76 -11.09
CA LEU A 114 5.45 9.56 -10.99
C LEU A 114 5.09 8.58 -12.11
N ASN A 115 6.09 8.14 -12.87
CA ASN A 115 5.92 7.04 -13.80
C ASN A 115 5.73 5.74 -13.02
N HIS A 116 4.95 4.80 -13.58
CA HIS A 116 4.64 3.54 -12.92
C HIS A 116 4.45 2.40 -13.95
N PRO A 117 4.68 1.14 -13.55
CA PRO A 117 4.59 -0.02 -14.44
C PRO A 117 3.17 -0.34 -14.95
N GLY A 118 2.13 0.28 -14.39
CA GLY A 118 0.75 0.07 -14.83
C GLY A 118 0.08 -1.15 -14.18
N HIS A 119 0.75 -1.81 -13.24
CA HIS A 119 0.28 -2.91 -12.40
C HIS A 119 1.12 -2.96 -11.11
N PHE A 120 0.73 -3.76 -10.12
CA PHE A 120 1.63 -4.05 -8.99
C PHE A 120 2.75 -4.97 -9.47
N THR A 121 4.00 -4.66 -9.09
CA THR A 121 5.15 -5.54 -9.41
C THR A 121 5.12 -6.83 -8.63
N THR A 122 4.43 -6.84 -7.49
CA THR A 122 4.07 -8.06 -6.77
C THR A 122 2.69 -7.85 -6.15
N GLU A 123 1.77 -8.73 -6.51
CA GLU A 123 0.40 -8.74 -6.00
C GLU A 123 0.28 -9.68 -4.80
N PHE A 124 -0.38 -9.20 -3.75
CA PHE A 124 -0.71 -9.96 -2.55
C PHE A 124 -2.21 -10.18 -2.50
N ILE A 125 -2.64 -11.43 -2.46
CA ILE A 125 -4.04 -11.80 -2.32
C ILE A 125 -4.27 -12.22 -0.87
N PHE A 126 -4.94 -11.34 -0.12
CA PHE A 126 -5.28 -11.58 1.28
C PHE A 126 -6.64 -12.27 1.41
N ARG A 127 -6.72 -13.29 2.26
CA ARG A 127 -7.98 -13.97 2.61
C ARG A 127 -8.03 -14.20 4.12
N HIS A 128 -9.17 -13.89 4.71
CA HIS A 128 -9.47 -14.33 6.07
C HIS A 128 -10.11 -15.71 6.00
N CYS A 129 -9.62 -16.64 6.81
CA CYS A 129 -10.21 -17.96 6.94
C CYS A 129 -11.58 -17.84 7.63
N ALA A 130 -12.64 -18.34 6.99
CA ALA A 130 -13.98 -18.33 7.57
C ALA A 130 -14.11 -19.27 8.80
N THR A 131 -13.19 -20.23 8.96
CA THR A 131 -13.19 -21.22 10.04
C THR A 131 -12.46 -20.73 11.30
N CYS A 132 -11.23 -20.25 11.15
CA CYS A 132 -10.37 -19.88 12.29
C CYS A 132 -10.05 -18.37 12.37
N GLY A 133 -10.48 -17.57 11.39
CA GLY A 133 -10.25 -16.13 11.36
C GLY A 133 -8.85 -15.71 10.88
N GLU A 134 -7.93 -16.67 10.68
CA GLU A 134 -6.54 -16.38 10.31
C GLU A 134 -6.42 -15.61 9.00
N LEU A 135 -5.54 -14.61 8.97
CA LEU A 135 -5.21 -13.86 7.75
C LEU A 135 -4.15 -14.65 6.97
N THR A 136 -4.53 -15.13 5.79
CA THR A 136 -3.63 -15.86 4.90
C THR A 136 -3.34 -15.04 3.64
N VAL A 137 -2.08 -15.06 3.21
CA VAL A 137 -1.67 -14.61 1.87
C VAL A 137 -1.69 -15.83 0.96
N VAL A 138 -2.54 -15.80 -0.06
CA VAL A 138 -2.60 -16.83 -1.10
C VAL A 138 -1.31 -16.79 -1.92
N LYS A 139 -0.68 -17.95 -2.12
CA LYS A 139 0.53 -18.12 -2.93
C LYS A 139 0.26 -19.18 -3.98
N ASP A 140 0.78 -18.99 -5.19
CA ASP A 140 0.68 -19.97 -6.29
C ASP A 140 -0.75 -20.48 -6.55
N ASP A 141 -1.74 -19.59 -6.40
CA ASP A 141 -3.18 -19.90 -6.49
C ASP A 141 -3.67 -21.01 -5.54
N ASP A 142 -2.97 -21.21 -4.42
CA ASP A 142 -3.33 -22.16 -3.37
C ASP A 142 -4.25 -21.52 -2.32
N TYR A 143 -5.56 -21.76 -2.45
CA TYR A 143 -6.60 -21.19 -1.58
C TYR A 143 -6.86 -22.08 -0.36
N TYR A 144 -5.83 -22.33 0.46
CA TYR A 144 -5.94 -23.07 1.72
C TYR A 144 -5.38 -22.28 2.89
N CYS A 145 -6.08 -22.34 4.03
CA CYS A 145 -5.62 -21.70 5.26
C CYS A 145 -4.39 -22.42 5.80
N TYR A 146 -3.27 -21.72 5.95
CA TYR A 146 -2.02 -22.32 6.44
C TYR A 146 -2.13 -22.86 7.88
N ASN A 147 -3.11 -22.38 8.67
CA ASN A 147 -3.26 -22.71 10.08
C ASN A 147 -4.18 -23.92 10.33
N CYS A 148 -5.29 -24.04 9.59
CA CYS A 148 -6.29 -25.10 9.80
C CYS A 148 -6.60 -25.93 8.55
N GLU A 149 -5.89 -25.69 7.45
CA GLU A 149 -5.97 -26.45 6.19
C GLU A 149 -7.37 -26.48 5.55
N THR A 150 -8.28 -25.58 5.93
CA THR A 150 -9.58 -25.45 5.29
C THR A 150 -9.50 -24.55 4.05
N PRO A 151 -10.33 -24.80 3.01
CA PRO A 151 -10.41 -23.93 1.84
C PRO A 151 -10.71 -22.47 2.22
N LEU A 152 -10.01 -21.54 1.56
CA LEU A 152 -10.23 -20.10 1.68
C LEU A 152 -11.28 -19.63 0.67
N PRO A 153 -12.01 -18.54 0.96
CA PRO A 153 -12.92 -17.96 0.00
C PRO A 153 -12.17 -17.51 -1.26
N ALA A 154 -12.76 -17.77 -2.43
CA ALA A 154 -12.27 -17.30 -3.73
C ALA A 154 -12.39 -15.77 -3.87
#